data_AF-A0A7W7NXW2-F1
#
_entry.id   AF-A0A7W7NXW2-F1
#
_cell.length_a   1.000
_cell.length_b   1.000
_cell.length_c   1.000
_cell.angle_alpha   90.00
_cell.angle_beta   90.00
_cell.angle_gamma   90.00
#
_symmetry.space_group_name_H-M   'P 1'
#
loop_
_entity.id
_entity.type
_entity.pdbx_description
1 polymer ?
#
loop_
_entity_poly.entity_id
_entity_poly.type
_entity_poly.pdbx_seq_one_letter_code
_entity_poly.pdbx_strand_id
1 'polypeptide(L)'
;MFRAERSSYHYRGKGTEQAQLKKRIKEIAETRVCYGYGRIHVLFRRNTWEVNGKRVYRLHKELGLQLHKKAPKRRVQAKLREGRCVASRVDDVWALEFVHDQLATGLKLRILTVVDTFSRFFRRRLFRGWASGLQM
;
A
#
# COMPACT_ATOMS: atom_id res chain seq x y z
N MET A 1 -28.92 -39.84 22.14
CA MET A 1 -30.02 -39.13 21.44
C MET A 1 -29.46 -37.84 20.85
N PHE A 2 -29.37 -37.73 19.52
CA PHE A 2 -28.96 -36.50 18.85
C PHE A 2 -30.15 -35.53 18.79
N ARG A 3 -30.10 -34.43 19.54
CA ARG A 3 -31.14 -33.40 19.59
C ARG A 3 -30.86 -32.37 18.49
N ALA A 4 -31.46 -32.56 17.31
CA ALA A 4 -31.41 -31.55 16.25
C ALA A 4 -32.36 -30.39 16.58
N GLU A 5 -31.87 -29.17 16.38
CA GLU A 5 -32.58 -27.93 16.73
C GLU A 5 -33.72 -27.64 15.73
N ARG A 6 -34.92 -27.28 16.23
CA ARG A 6 -36.15 -27.14 15.44
C ARG A 6 -36.03 -26.17 14.26
N SER A 7 -35.15 -25.18 14.37
CA SER A 7 -34.83 -24.20 13.32
C SER A 7 -34.27 -24.83 12.04
N SER A 8 -33.62 -25.98 12.15
CA SER A 8 -33.02 -26.70 11.02
C SER A 8 -34.09 -27.34 10.12
N TYR A 9 -35.25 -27.70 10.67
CA TYR A 9 -36.34 -28.35 9.93
C TYR A 9 -37.05 -27.44 8.92
N HIS A 10 -37.04 -26.12 9.16
CA HIS A 10 -37.64 -25.14 8.24
C HIS A 10 -36.67 -24.63 7.17
N TYR A 11 -35.40 -25.05 7.21
CA TYR A 11 -34.41 -24.59 6.25
C TYR A 11 -34.63 -25.25 4.88
N ARG A 12 -35.16 -24.48 3.91
CA ARG A 12 -35.11 -24.85 2.49
C ARG A 12 -33.81 -24.33 1.87
N GLY A 13 -33.01 -25.25 1.34
CA GLY A 13 -31.78 -24.92 0.61
C GLY A 13 -32.07 -24.08 -0.65
N LYS A 14 -31.62 -22.84 -0.67
CA LYS A 14 -31.73 -21.93 -1.83
C LYS A 14 -30.58 -22.16 -2.82
N GLY A 15 -30.56 -23.31 -3.51
CA GLY A 15 -29.47 -23.71 -4.41
C GLY A 15 -29.42 -22.95 -5.75
N THR A 16 -30.57 -22.74 -6.39
CA THR A 16 -30.69 -22.11 -7.73
C THR A 16 -30.27 -20.64 -7.73
N GLU A 17 -30.70 -19.87 -6.73
CA GLU A 17 -30.34 -18.45 -6.56
C GLU A 17 -28.82 -18.27 -6.34
N GLN A 18 -28.16 -19.27 -5.75
CA GLN A 18 -26.70 -19.24 -5.57
C GLN A 18 -25.94 -19.47 -6.87
N ALA A 19 -26.44 -20.32 -7.77
CA ALA A 19 -25.79 -20.59 -9.05
C ALA A 19 -25.74 -19.34 -9.95
N GLN A 20 -26.86 -18.60 -10.03
CA GLN A 20 -26.94 -17.34 -10.79
C GLN A 20 -25.98 -16.28 -10.21
N LEU A 21 -25.94 -16.15 -8.88
CA LEU A 21 -25.05 -15.22 -8.20
C LEU A 21 -23.57 -15.58 -8.40
N LYS A 22 -23.22 -16.87 -8.33
CA LYS A 22 -21.85 -17.36 -8.62
C LYS A 22 -21.43 -17.02 -10.05
N LYS A 23 -22.31 -17.26 -11.04
CA LYS A 23 -22.04 -16.95 -12.45
C LYS A 23 -21.78 -15.45 -12.63
N ARG A 24 -22.62 -14.59 -12.04
CA ARG A 24 -22.46 -13.14 -12.17
C ARG A 24 -21.20 -12.60 -11.49
N ILE A 25 -20.83 -13.15 -10.33
CA ILE A 25 -19.56 -12.83 -9.67
C ILE A 25 -18.38 -13.18 -10.58
N LYS A 26 -18.41 -14.35 -11.22
CA LYS A 26 -17.37 -14.81 -12.15
C LYS A 26 -17.23 -13.88 -13.36
N GLU A 27 -18.34 -13.52 -14.00
CA GLU A 27 -18.36 -12.58 -15.15
C GLU A 27 -17.74 -11.21 -14.78
N ILE A 28 -18.06 -10.67 -13.60
CA ILE A 28 -17.51 -9.38 -13.15
C ILE A 28 -16.02 -9.50 -12.86
N ALA A 29 -15.59 -10.60 -12.24
CA ALA A 29 -14.19 -10.84 -11.91
C ALA A 29 -13.34 -11.05 -13.18
N GLU A 30 -13.88 -11.70 -14.21
CA GLU A 30 -13.24 -11.86 -15.53
C GLU A 30 -13.13 -10.52 -16.26
N THR A 31 -14.19 -9.70 -16.25
CA THR A 31 -14.19 -8.38 -16.90
C THR A 31 -13.24 -7.39 -16.22
N ARG A 32 -13.10 -7.46 -14.88
CA ARG A 32 -12.36 -6.49 -14.07
C ARG A 32 -11.44 -7.19 -13.06
N VAL A 33 -10.29 -7.66 -13.56
CA VAL A 33 -9.31 -8.49 -12.83
C VAL A 33 -8.84 -7.90 -11.49
N CYS A 34 -8.86 -6.57 -11.29
CA CYS A 34 -8.42 -5.94 -10.04
C CYS A 34 -9.52 -5.75 -8.97
N TYR A 35 -10.74 -6.28 -9.17
CA TYR A 35 -11.85 -6.03 -8.25
C TYR A 35 -11.95 -7.11 -7.17
N GLY A 36 -11.81 -6.70 -5.91
CA GLY A 36 -12.12 -7.56 -4.77
C GLY A 36 -13.62 -7.61 -4.46
N TYR A 37 -14.01 -8.52 -3.55
CA TYR A 37 -15.41 -8.73 -3.17
C TYR A 37 -16.17 -7.45 -2.77
N GLY A 38 -15.50 -6.48 -2.14
CA GLY A 38 -16.12 -5.20 -1.76
C GLY A 38 -16.52 -4.34 -2.97
N ARG A 39 -15.68 -4.30 -4.01
CA ARG A 39 -16.01 -3.60 -5.26
C ARG A 39 -17.15 -4.29 -6.01
N ILE A 40 -17.13 -5.62 -6.01
CA ILE A 40 -18.21 -6.43 -6.61
C ILE A 40 -19.53 -6.19 -5.86
N HIS A 41 -19.52 -6.09 -4.53
CA HIS A 41 -20.71 -5.77 -3.73
C HIS A 41 -21.29 -4.39 -4.04
N VAL A 42 -20.44 -3.38 -4.22
CA VAL A 42 -20.89 -2.03 -4.63
C VAL A 42 -21.51 -2.04 -6.02
N LEU A 43 -20.94 -2.80 -6.96
CA LEU A 43 -21.51 -3.01 -8.30
C LEU A 43 -22.89 -3.66 -8.25
N PHE A 44 -23.06 -4.68 -7.39
CA PHE A 44 -24.37 -5.29 -7.18
C PHE A 44 -25.39 -4.31 -6.63
N ARG A 45 -25.02 -3.49 -5.64
CA ARG A 45 -25.91 -2.45 -5.11
C ARG A 45 -26.33 -1.42 -6.17
N ARG A 46 -25.46 -1.09 -7.12
CA ARG A 46 -25.79 -0.17 -8.23
C ARG A 46 -26.74 -0.79 -9.26
N ASN A 47 -26.66 -2.10 -9.47
CA ASN A 47 -27.49 -2.84 -10.41
C ASN A 47 -28.80 -3.37 -9.75
N THR A 48 -29.23 -2.78 -8.63
CA THR A 48 -30.41 -3.16 -7.83
C THR A 48 -30.43 -4.59 -7.28
N TRP A 49 -29.27 -5.24 -7.15
CA TRP A 49 -29.15 -6.54 -6.48
C TRP A 49 -29.02 -6.35 -4.97
N GLU A 50 -30.07 -6.71 -4.21
CA GLU A 50 -30.06 -6.71 -2.74
C GLU A 50 -29.34 -7.94 -2.16
N VAL A 51 -28.02 -7.99 -2.33
CA VAL A 51 -27.19 -9.09 -1.82
C VAL A 51 -26.39 -8.64 -0.59
N ASN A 52 -26.44 -9.42 0.49
CA ASN A 52 -25.60 -9.19 1.67
C ASN A 52 -24.11 -9.35 1.31
N GLY A 53 -23.27 -8.39 1.71
CA GLY A 53 -21.82 -8.42 1.47
C GLY A 53 -21.13 -9.66 2.03
N LYS A 54 -21.61 -10.22 3.14
CA LYS A 54 -21.09 -11.48 3.71
C LYS A 54 -21.29 -12.67 2.75
N ARG A 55 -22.42 -12.70 2.04
CA ARG A 55 -22.74 -13.73 1.05
C ARG A 55 -21.82 -13.64 -0.16
N VAL A 56 -21.58 -12.43 -0.67
CA VAL A 56 -20.63 -12.18 -1.77
C VAL A 56 -19.22 -12.60 -1.37
N TYR A 57 -18.77 -12.24 -0.16
CA TYR A 57 -17.45 -12.63 0.36
C TYR A 57 -17.29 -14.16 0.40
N ARG A 58 -18.28 -14.89 0.93
CA ARG A 58 -18.23 -16.36 1.01
C ARG A 58 -18.11 -17.00 -0.38
N LEU A 59 -18.98 -16.61 -1.31
CA LEU A 59 -18.98 -17.14 -2.69
C LEU A 59 -17.68 -16.77 -3.42
N HIS A 60 -17.18 -15.56 -3.22
CA HIS A 60 -15.93 -15.10 -3.82
C HIS A 60 -14.71 -15.87 -3.29
N LYS A 61 -14.72 -16.27 -2.02
CA LYS A 61 -13.71 -17.15 -1.43
C LYS A 61 -13.81 -18.57 -1.97
N GLU A 62 -15.02 -19.14 -2.06
CA GLU A 62 -15.27 -20.46 -2.66
C GLU A 62 -14.81 -20.55 -4.12
N LEU A 63 -14.97 -19.46 -4.88
CA LEU A 63 -14.56 -19.37 -6.29
C LEU A 63 -13.04 -19.14 -6.47
N GLY A 64 -12.26 -19.00 -5.40
CA GLY A 64 -10.81 -18.78 -5.48
C GLY A 64 -10.40 -17.42 -6.05
N LEU A 65 -11.33 -16.45 -6.14
CA LEU A 65 -11.11 -15.14 -6.78
C LEU A 65 -10.31 -14.16 -5.91
N GLN A 66 -9.64 -14.64 -4.86
CA GLN A 66 -8.90 -13.77 -3.95
C GLN A 66 -7.71 -13.14 -4.66
N LEU A 67 -7.72 -11.80 -4.75
CA LEU A 67 -6.60 -11.05 -5.26
C LEU A 67 -5.38 -11.29 -4.38
N HIS A 68 -4.37 -11.94 -4.94
CA HIS A 68 -3.07 -12.04 -4.30
C HIS A 68 -2.48 -10.63 -4.20
N LYS A 69 -2.33 -10.14 -2.97
CA LYS A 69 -1.62 -8.88 -2.73
C LYS A 69 -0.18 -9.09 -3.15
N LYS A 70 0.25 -8.42 -4.24
CA LYS A 70 1.68 -8.32 -4.55
C LYS A 70 2.35 -7.74 -3.32
N ALA A 71 3.35 -8.44 -2.77
CA ALA A 71 4.12 -7.91 -1.66
C ALA A 71 4.62 -6.51 -2.05
N PRO A 72 4.54 -5.51 -1.16
CA PRO A 72 5.02 -4.17 -1.49
C PRO A 72 6.46 -4.30 -1.97
N LYS A 73 6.71 -3.90 -3.22
CA LYS A 73 8.02 -4.01 -3.92
C LYS A 73 9.16 -3.31 -3.15
N ARG A 74 8.82 -2.54 -2.12
CA ARG A 74 9.70 -1.67 -1.34
C ARG A 74 9.87 -2.16 0.10
N ARG A 75 10.20 -3.44 0.30
CA ARG A 75 10.89 -3.90 1.52
C ARG A 75 12.41 -3.80 1.35
N VAL A 76 12.89 -2.66 0.83
CA VAL A 76 14.30 -2.28 1.01
C VAL A 76 14.42 -1.68 2.42
N GLN A 77 14.10 -2.49 3.43
CA GLN A 77 14.59 -2.19 4.76
C GLN A 77 16.09 -2.44 4.72
N ALA A 78 16.85 -1.39 5.00
CA ALA A 78 18.28 -1.36 5.26
C ALA A 78 19.01 -2.65 4.85
N LYS A 79 19.49 -2.72 3.60
CA LYS A 79 20.72 -3.48 3.35
C LYS A 79 21.66 -3.10 4.48
N LEU A 80 22.19 -4.08 5.21
CA LEU A 80 23.22 -3.88 6.21
C LEU A 80 24.29 -3.03 5.55
N ARG A 81 24.31 -1.72 5.85
CA ARG A 81 25.38 -0.86 5.37
C ARG A 81 26.60 -1.35 6.11
N GLU A 82 27.64 -1.72 5.38
CA GLU A 82 28.95 -1.97 5.97
C GLU A 82 29.25 -0.83 6.95
N GLY A 83 29.75 -1.18 8.14
CA GLY A 83 29.99 -0.22 9.21
C GLY A 83 30.74 0.99 8.66
N ARG A 84 30.26 2.20 8.98
CA ARG A 84 30.90 3.42 8.47
C ARG A 84 32.36 3.43 8.90
N CYS A 85 33.28 3.73 7.98
CA CYS A 85 34.68 3.94 8.33
C CYS A 85 34.79 5.05 9.38
N VAL A 86 35.47 4.76 10.48
CA VAL A 86 35.74 5.75 11.54
C VAL A 86 36.84 6.68 11.04
N ALA A 87 36.59 7.99 11.04
CA ALA A 87 37.58 8.99 10.64
C ALA A 87 38.77 8.97 11.60
N SER A 88 39.98 8.98 11.05
CA SER A 88 41.23 8.98 11.84
C SER A 88 41.89 10.35 11.91
N ARG A 89 41.58 11.25 10.96
CA ARG A 89 42.14 12.62 10.87
C ARG A 89 41.07 13.63 10.45
N VAL A 90 41.38 14.92 10.61
CA VAL A 90 40.56 16.02 10.08
C VAL A 90 40.50 15.89 8.55
N ASP A 91 39.33 16.17 7.96
CA ASP A 91 39.04 16.10 6.53
C ASP A 91 39.05 14.68 5.91
N ASP A 92 39.07 13.63 6.72
CA ASP A 92 39.15 12.22 6.29
C ASP A 92 37.79 11.67 5.83
N VAL A 93 36.72 11.91 6.61
CA VAL A 93 35.36 11.43 6.29
C VAL A 93 34.33 12.52 6.51
N TRP A 94 33.55 12.81 5.46
CA TRP A 94 32.58 13.90 5.43
C TRP A 94 31.16 13.33 5.47
N ALA A 95 30.35 13.83 6.39
CA ALA A 95 28.92 13.55 6.43
C ALA A 95 28.19 14.65 5.67
N LEU A 96 27.51 14.26 4.59
CA LEU A 96 26.63 15.15 3.82
C LEU A 96 25.17 14.78 4.07
N GLU A 97 24.36 15.77 4.45
CA GLU A 97 22.92 15.60 4.61
C GLU A 97 22.17 16.70 3.86
N PHE A 98 21.03 16.36 3.28
CA PHE A 98 20.13 17.32 2.65
C PHE A 98 18.92 17.54 3.56
N VAL A 99 18.75 18.78 4.00
CA VAL A 99 17.54 19.22 4.70
C VAL A 99 16.65 19.94 3.69
N HIS A 100 15.43 19.46 3.54
CA HIS A 100 14.41 20.10 2.73
C HIS A 100 13.33 20.64 3.65
N ASP A 101 13.04 21.94 3.53
CA ASP A 101 12.00 22.61 4.30
C ASP A 101 11.10 23.45 3.38
N GLN A 102 9.86 23.68 3.77
CA GLN A 102 8.92 24.52 3.02
C GLN A 102 8.36 25.59 3.94
N LEU A 103 8.63 26.86 3.62
CA LEU A 103 8.07 27.98 4.38
C LEU A 103 6.56 28.08 4.14
N ALA A 104 5.86 28.69 5.09
CA ALA A 104 4.44 29.00 4.99
C ALA A 104 4.08 29.85 3.75
N THR A 105 5.04 30.60 3.19
CA THR A 105 4.91 31.37 1.96
C THR A 105 5.02 30.54 0.68
N GLY A 106 5.20 29.21 0.79
CA GLY A 106 5.31 28.27 -0.33
C GLY A 106 6.73 28.08 -0.88
N LEU A 107 7.69 28.90 -0.43
CA LEU A 107 9.10 28.78 -0.82
C LEU A 107 9.69 27.46 -0.29
N LYS A 108 10.33 26.69 -1.18
CA LYS A 108 11.04 25.46 -0.82
C LYS A 108 12.50 25.76 -0.59
N LEU A 109 12.99 25.52 0.62
CA LEU A 109 14.39 25.61 0.99
C LEU A 109 15.03 24.24 0.92
N ARG A 110 16.23 24.19 0.34
CA ARG A 110 17.10 23.01 0.34
C ARG A 110 18.45 23.44 0.89
N ILE A 111 18.82 22.87 2.02
CA ILE A 111 20.08 23.15 2.70
C ILE A 111 20.92 21.88 2.63
N LEU A 112 22.10 21.99 2.01
CA LEU A 112 23.11 20.95 2.08
C LEU A 112 23.98 21.23 3.30
N THR A 113 23.99 20.30 4.26
CA THR A 113 24.89 20.33 5.40
C THR A 113 26.09 19.44 5.12
N VAL A 114 27.30 19.99 5.30
CA VAL A 114 28.56 19.26 5.15
C VAL A 114 29.29 19.34 6.49
N VAL A 115 29.45 18.20 7.15
CA VAL A 115 30.06 18.08 8.48
C VAL A 115 31.27 17.16 8.37
N ASP A 116 32.42 17.60 8.86
CA ASP A 116 33.56 16.72 9.04
C ASP A 116 33.31 15.80 10.25
N THR A 117 33.40 14.48 10.06
CA THR A 117 33.03 13.52 11.12
C THR A 117 34.05 13.44 12.24
N PHE A 118 35.30 13.85 11.99
CA PHE A 118 36.38 13.86 12.99
C PHE A 118 36.32 15.12 13.87
N SER A 119 36.36 16.31 13.28
CA SER A 119 36.33 17.58 14.02
C SER A 119 34.92 18.04 14.43
N ARG A 120 33.88 17.43 13.86
CA ARG A 120 32.48 17.91 13.92
C ARG A 120 32.31 19.37 13.48
N PHE A 121 33.30 19.92 12.78
CA PHE A 121 33.24 21.29 12.31
C PHE A 121 32.29 21.39 11.13
N PHE A 122 31.42 22.40 11.19
CA PHE A 122 30.40 22.64 10.19
C PHE A 122 30.76 23.87 9.36
N ARG A 123 31.13 23.67 8.09
CA ARG A 123 31.38 24.78 7.18
C ARG A 123 30.05 25.26 6.59
N ARG A 124 29.44 26.22 7.27
CA ARG A 124 28.13 26.78 6.92
C ARG A 124 28.23 27.67 5.68
N ARG A 125 28.21 27.09 4.48
CA ARG A 125 28.03 27.85 3.22
C ARG A 125 26.54 27.92 2.92
N LEU A 126 25.93 29.08 3.15
CA LEU A 126 24.58 29.38 2.67
C LEU A 126 24.59 29.34 1.13
N PHE A 127 24.19 28.21 0.55
CA PHE A 127 23.92 28.12 -0.88
C PHE A 127 22.62 28.87 -1.18
N ARG A 128 22.74 30.17 -1.45
CA ARG A 128 21.67 30.94 -2.09
C ARG A 128 21.72 30.67 -3.59
N GLY A 129 20.75 29.92 -4.11
CA GLY A 129 20.44 29.88 -5.53
C GLY A 129 20.77 28.56 -6.22
N TRP A 130 19.80 27.67 -6.28
CA TRP A 130 19.61 26.74 -7.41
C TRP A 130 18.13 26.80 -7.81
N ALA A 131 17.78 27.93 -8.43
CA ALA A 131 16.53 28.12 -9.15
C ALA A 131 16.88 28.37 -10.62
N SER A 132 17.36 27.35 -11.31
CA SER A 132 17.35 27.29 -12.78
C SER A 132 17.44 25.82 -13.17
N GLY A 133 16.45 25.34 -13.93
CA GLY A 133 16.27 23.94 -14.25
C GLY A 133 17.47 23.31 -14.95
N LEU A 134 17.77 22.07 -14.57
CA LEU A 134 18.37 21.11 -15.49
C LEU A 134 17.37 19.97 -15.67
N GLN A 135 16.80 19.97 -16.87
CA GLN A 135 16.13 18.84 -17.48
C GLN A 135 17.23 18.08 -18.23
N MET A 136 17.55 16.88 -17.77
CA MET A 136 18.16 15.78 -18.53
C MET A 136 18.00 14.48 -17.75
#